data_AF-V4AH96-F1
#
_entry.id   AF-V4AH96-F1
#
_cell.length_a   1.000
_cell.length_b   1.000
_cell.length_c   1.000
_cell.angle_alpha   90.00
_cell.angle_beta   90.00
_cell.angle_gamma   90.00
#
_symmetry.space_group_name_H-M   'P 1'
#
loop_
_entity.id
_entity.type
_entity.pdbx_description
1 polymer ?
#
loop_
_entity_poly.entity_id
_entity_poly.type
_entity_poly.pdbx_seq_one_letter_code
_entity_poly.pdbx_strand_id
1 'polypeptide(L)'
;MKILMIMVVLLVCLYGAYSIPIQGVCNYNGQQHKVGDTFKSSDNCNTCGCGGMGMIFCTQRACIKTCSYNGQSYFPGLTFKSADGCNDCDCQNNGAVVCTERACATLV
;
A
#
# COMPACT_ATOMS: atom_id res chain seq x y z
N MET A 1 37.19 29.80 -35.09
CA MET A 1 35.95 28.97 -34.99
C MET A 1 36.22 27.50 -34.67
N LYS A 2 37.20 26.81 -35.29
CA LYS A 2 37.50 25.39 -35.00
C LYS A 2 37.90 25.11 -33.53
N ILE A 3 38.74 25.96 -32.93
CA ILE A 3 39.17 25.85 -31.52
C ILE A 3 37.99 26.06 -30.54
N LEU A 4 37.09 27.00 -30.87
CA LEU A 4 35.88 27.27 -30.10
C LEU A 4 34.92 26.06 -30.11
N MET A 5 34.74 25.42 -31.26
CA MET A 5 33.92 24.19 -31.37
C MET A 5 34.53 23.03 -30.56
N ILE A 6 35.85 22.86 -30.55
CA ILE A 6 36.51 21.82 -29.76
C ILE A 6 36.32 22.05 -28.25
N MET A 7 36.44 23.29 -27.78
CA MET A 7 36.21 23.63 -26.37
C MET A 7 34.76 23.41 -25.94
N VAL A 8 33.80 23.74 -26.81
CA VAL A 8 32.37 23.48 -26.54
C VAL A 8 32.09 21.98 -26.53
N VAL A 9 32.65 21.19 -27.45
CA VAL A 9 32.50 19.73 -27.47
C VAL A 9 33.12 19.10 -26.21
N LEU A 10 34.31 19.55 -25.78
CA LEU A 10 34.93 19.06 -24.55
C LEU A 10 34.12 19.40 -23.30
N LEU A 11 33.58 20.61 -23.20
CA LEU A 11 32.68 20.99 -22.10
C LEU A 11 31.39 20.15 -22.13
N VAL A 12 30.74 19.99 -23.28
CA VAL A 12 29.55 19.16 -23.44
C VAL A 12 29.84 17.67 -23.16
N CYS A 13 31.01 17.14 -23.51
CA CYS A 13 31.42 15.78 -23.16
C CYS A 13 31.71 15.63 -21.66
N LEU A 14 32.30 16.65 -21.03
CA LEU A 14 32.53 16.67 -19.58
C LEU A 14 31.21 16.75 -18.81
N TYR A 15 30.25 17.58 -19.23
CA TYR A 15 28.90 17.66 -18.61
C TYR A 15 27.97 16.51 -19.02
N GLY A 16 28.12 15.96 -20.23
CA GLY A 16 27.32 14.86 -20.78
C GLY A 16 27.70 13.48 -20.25
N ALA A 17 28.89 13.35 -19.64
CA ALA A 17 29.26 12.20 -18.81
C ALA A 17 28.71 12.30 -17.38
N TYR A 18 28.25 13.48 -16.94
CA TYR A 18 27.41 13.63 -15.74
C TYR A 18 25.93 13.40 -16.10
N SER A 19 25.63 12.23 -16.67
CA SER A 19 24.29 11.67 -16.45
C SER A 19 24.21 11.37 -14.95
N ILE A 20 23.77 12.36 -14.15
CA ILE A 20 23.45 12.16 -12.74
C ILE A 20 22.49 10.97 -12.75
N PRO A 21 22.91 9.77 -12.29
CA PRO A 21 22.02 8.64 -12.33
C PRO A 21 20.84 9.04 -11.46
N ILE A 22 19.64 8.94 -12.00
CA ILE A 22 18.39 9.15 -11.25
C ILE A 22 18.20 7.98 -10.26
N GLN A 23 19.29 7.47 -9.66
CA GLN A 23 19.37 6.47 -8.61
C GLN A 23 18.90 7.11 -7.31
N GLY A 24 17.62 7.44 -7.26
CA GLY A 24 16.90 7.52 -6.00
C GLY A 24 16.60 6.11 -5.51
N VAL A 25 16.66 5.92 -4.20
CA VAL A 25 15.94 4.83 -3.53
C VAL A 25 14.77 5.46 -2.79
N CYS A 26 13.63 4.80 -2.78
CA CYS A 26 12.51 5.16 -1.94
C CYS A 26 12.58 4.37 -0.65
N ASN A 27 12.44 5.03 0.49
CA ASN A 27 12.26 4.36 1.77
C ASN A 27 10.78 4.39 2.16
N TYR A 28 10.15 3.22 2.22
CA TYR A 28 8.76 3.06 2.62
C TYR A 28 8.68 2.07 3.79
N ASN A 29 8.20 2.52 4.95
CA ASN A 29 8.09 1.71 6.17
C ASN A 29 9.39 0.93 6.52
N GLY A 30 10.54 1.56 6.31
CA GLY A 30 11.86 0.96 6.60
C GLY A 30 12.39 0.03 5.51
N GLN A 31 11.65 -0.20 4.42
CA GLN A 31 12.08 -0.98 3.26
C GLN A 31 12.58 -0.06 2.14
N GLN A 32 13.67 -0.46 1.49
CA GLN A 32 14.22 0.27 0.34
C GLN A 32 13.70 -0.31 -0.98
N HIS A 33 13.22 0.56 -1.84
CA HIS A 33 12.74 0.25 -3.19
C HIS A 33 13.54 1.04 -4.23
N LYS A 34 13.87 0.42 -5.35
CA LYS A 34 14.55 1.07 -6.47
C LYS A 34 13.56 1.90 -7.27
N VAL A 35 14.02 2.97 -7.90
CA VAL A 35 13.22 3.72 -8.88
C VAL A 35 12.70 2.77 -9.96
N GLY A 36 11.40 2.83 -10.23
CA GLY A 36 10.67 1.94 -11.13
C GLY A 36 9.97 0.77 -10.42
N ASP A 37 10.32 0.46 -9.18
CA ASP A 37 9.66 -0.61 -8.43
C ASP A 37 8.19 -0.26 -8.15
N THR A 38 7.36 -1.30 -8.15
CA THR A 38 5.98 -1.25 -7.69
C THR A 38 5.80 -2.25 -6.55
N PHE A 39 5.18 -1.85 -5.45
CA PHE A 39 5.07 -2.63 -4.22
C PHE A 39 3.73 -2.42 -3.52
N LYS A 40 3.37 -3.29 -2.57
CA LYS A 40 2.14 -3.16 -1.78
C LYS A 40 2.31 -2.12 -0.66
N SER A 41 1.29 -1.28 -0.48
CA SER A 41 1.16 -0.37 0.67
C SER A 41 1.01 -1.17 1.97
N SER A 42 1.29 -0.57 3.12
CA SER A 42 1.07 -1.20 4.44
C SER A 42 -0.38 -1.57 4.75
N ASP A 43 -1.32 -0.99 4.01
CA ASP A 43 -2.73 -1.37 4.09
C ASP A 43 -3.05 -2.68 3.32
N ASN A 44 -2.07 -3.27 2.62
CA ASN A 44 -2.18 -4.47 1.76
C ASN A 44 -3.21 -4.38 0.63
N CYS A 45 -3.72 -3.19 0.34
CA CYS A 45 -4.80 -2.95 -0.61
C CYS A 45 -4.33 -2.00 -1.71
N ASN A 46 -3.74 -0.87 -1.33
CA ASN A 46 -3.14 0.07 -2.26
C ASN A 46 -1.80 -0.46 -2.80
N THR A 47 -1.47 0.04 -3.98
CA THR A 47 -0.19 -0.23 -4.64
C THR A 47 0.59 1.07 -4.72
N CYS A 48 1.86 1.03 -4.37
CA CYS A 48 2.78 2.15 -4.42
C CYS A 48 3.85 1.92 -5.48
N GLY A 49 4.38 3.01 -6.02
CA GLY A 49 5.50 3.02 -6.95
C GLY A 49 6.62 3.95 -6.46
N CYS A 50 7.87 3.55 -6.71
CA CYS A 50 9.03 4.39 -6.45
C CYS A 50 9.41 5.20 -7.70
N GLY A 51 9.25 6.51 -7.62
CA GLY A 51 9.63 7.46 -8.66
C GLY A 51 11.03 8.04 -8.46
N GLY A 52 11.47 8.84 -9.43
CA GLY A 52 12.74 9.57 -9.35
C GLY A 52 12.83 10.46 -8.10
N MET A 53 14.06 10.74 -7.67
CA MET A 53 14.34 11.60 -6.50
C MET A 53 13.75 11.07 -5.17
N GLY A 54 13.48 9.76 -5.08
CA GLY A 54 12.96 9.13 -3.86
C GLY A 54 11.47 9.37 -3.58
N MET A 55 10.72 9.89 -4.57
CA MET A 55 9.29 10.12 -4.42
C MET A 55 8.49 8.82 -4.46
N ILE A 56 7.52 8.67 -3.56
CA ILE A 56 6.60 7.52 -3.53
C ILE A 56 5.22 7.98 -3.95
N PHE A 57 4.59 7.24 -4.87
CA PHE A 57 3.22 7.47 -5.32
C PHE A 57 2.38 6.23 -5.06
N CYS A 58 1.30 6.37 -4.31
CA CYS A 58 0.39 5.25 -4.04
C CYS A 58 -0.99 5.48 -4.67
N THR A 59 -1.66 4.41 -5.07
CA THR A 59 -3.09 4.46 -5.37
C THR A 59 -3.88 4.88 -4.14
N GLN A 60 -5.06 5.45 -4.35
CA GLN A 60 -5.99 5.82 -3.27
C GLN A 60 -7.32 5.08 -3.45
N ARG A 61 -7.26 3.74 -3.40
CA ARG A 61 -8.44 2.89 -3.42
C ARG A 61 -9.11 2.91 -2.05
N ALA A 62 -10.44 2.85 -2.03
CA ALA A 62 -11.17 2.58 -0.80
C ALA A 62 -10.86 1.15 -0.34
N CYS A 63 -10.05 1.03 0.70
CA CYS A 63 -9.62 -0.25 1.25
C CYS A 63 -10.63 -0.76 2.27
N ILE A 64 -11.69 -1.36 1.75
CA ILE A 64 -12.72 -2.00 2.56
C ILE A 64 -12.10 -3.25 3.21
N LYS A 65 -11.95 -3.22 4.54
CA LYS A 65 -11.55 -4.40 5.30
C LYS A 65 -12.79 -5.23 5.60
N THR A 66 -12.85 -6.45 5.06
CA THR A 66 -13.88 -7.40 5.44
C THR A 66 -13.58 -7.98 6.82
N CYS A 67 -14.63 -8.41 7.52
CA CYS A 67 -14.50 -9.16 8.75
C CYS A 67 -14.49 -10.65 8.44
N SER A 68 -13.62 -11.41 9.11
CA SER A 68 -13.65 -12.88 9.07
C SER A 68 -14.30 -13.40 10.35
N TYR A 69 -15.37 -14.17 10.22
CA TYR A 69 -16.04 -14.82 11.35
C TYR A 69 -16.49 -16.22 10.96
N ASN A 70 -16.10 -17.22 11.75
CA ASN A 70 -16.42 -18.63 11.54
C ASN A 70 -16.15 -19.12 10.09
N GLY A 71 -15.03 -18.70 9.50
CA GLY A 71 -14.64 -19.04 8.13
C GLY A 71 -15.39 -18.28 7.02
N GLN A 72 -16.34 -17.41 7.37
CA GLN A 72 -17.08 -16.57 6.43
C GLN A 72 -16.54 -15.14 6.42
N SER A 73 -16.67 -14.47 5.28
CA SER A 73 -16.29 -13.05 5.11
C SER A 73 -17.52 -12.16 5.05
N TYR A 74 -17.51 -11.08 5.85
CA TYR A 74 -18.59 -10.11 5.92
C TYR A 74 -18.08 -8.72 5.51
N PHE A 75 -18.89 -7.99 4.75
CA PHE A 75 -18.62 -6.58 4.46
C PHE A 75 -18.93 -5.71 5.69
N PRO A 76 -18.20 -4.61 5.88
CA PRO A 76 -18.54 -3.64 6.92
C PRO A 76 -19.98 -3.15 6.84
N GLY A 77 -20.60 -2.98 8.00
CA GLY A 77 -22.00 -2.60 8.15
C GLY A 77 -22.99 -3.76 8.07
N LEU A 78 -22.55 -4.98 7.74
CA LEU A 78 -23.42 -6.15 7.82
C LEU A 78 -23.56 -6.64 9.27
N THR A 79 -24.80 -6.95 9.64
CA THR A 79 -25.16 -7.69 10.85
C THR A 79 -25.45 -9.15 10.50
N PHE A 80 -24.99 -10.08 11.33
CA PHE A 80 -25.18 -11.52 11.15
C PHE A 80 -25.27 -12.21 12.52
N LYS A 81 -25.74 -13.46 12.54
CA LYS A 81 -25.81 -14.26 13.77
C LYS A 81 -24.47 -14.89 14.12
N SER A 82 -24.16 -15.00 15.42
CA SER A 82 -23.05 -15.80 15.93
C SER A 82 -23.17 -17.27 15.51
N ALA A 83 -22.08 -18.03 15.65
CA ALA A 83 -22.03 -19.42 15.18
C ALA A 83 -23.10 -20.33 15.82
N ASP A 84 -23.52 -20.03 17.04
CA ASP A 84 -24.59 -20.71 17.78
C ASP A 84 -25.99 -20.09 17.54
N GLY A 85 -26.10 -19.06 16.70
CA GLY A 85 -27.34 -18.37 16.37
C GLY A 85 -27.85 -17.39 17.44
N CYS A 86 -27.18 -17.29 18.59
CA CYS A 86 -27.69 -16.61 19.77
C CYS A 86 -27.47 -15.09 19.74
N ASN A 87 -26.24 -14.66 19.47
CA ASN A 87 -25.84 -13.25 19.48
C ASN A 87 -25.96 -12.64 18.09
N ASP A 88 -26.29 -11.36 18.06
CA ASP A 88 -26.16 -10.51 16.88
C ASP A 88 -24.74 -9.95 16.84
N CYS A 89 -24.09 -10.06 15.68
CA CYS A 89 -22.73 -9.62 15.41
C CYS A 89 -22.70 -8.62 14.25
N ASP A 90 -21.86 -7.60 14.36
CA ASP A 90 -21.70 -6.53 13.38
C ASP A 90 -20.26 -6.48 12.88
N CYS A 91 -20.10 -6.41 11.56
CA CYS A 91 -18.80 -6.18 10.94
C CYS A 91 -18.45 -4.68 10.92
N GLN A 92 -17.36 -4.31 11.58
CA GLN A 92 -16.87 -2.93 11.67
C GLN A 92 -15.98 -2.56 10.48
N ASN A 93 -15.89 -1.27 10.15
CA ASN A 93 -15.08 -0.74 9.04
C ASN A 93 -13.58 -1.05 9.14
N ASN A 94 -13.08 -1.35 10.35
CA ASN A 94 -11.68 -1.73 10.58
C ASN A 94 -11.42 -3.24 10.43
N GLY A 95 -12.44 -4.04 10.08
CA GLY A 95 -12.38 -5.50 9.97
C GLY A 95 -12.66 -6.25 11.27
N ALA A 96 -13.01 -5.55 12.36
CA ALA A 96 -13.37 -6.19 13.63
C ALA A 96 -14.81 -6.69 13.62
N VAL A 97 -15.05 -7.82 14.29
CA VAL A 97 -16.39 -8.33 14.58
C VAL A 97 -16.73 -7.96 16.02
N VAL A 98 -17.88 -7.32 16.21
CA VAL A 98 -18.41 -7.02 17.54
C VAL A 98 -19.74 -7.74 17.67
N CYS A 99 -19.93 -8.52 18.73
CA CYS A 99 -21.18 -9.22 18.99
C CYS A 99 -21.81 -8.69 20.27
N THR A 100 -23.13 -8.83 20.35
CA THR A 100 -23.84 -8.74 21.63
C THR A 100 -23.38 -9.84 22.57
N GLU A 101 -23.50 -9.61 23.89
CA GLU A 101 -23.05 -10.55 24.93
C GLU A 101 -24.25 -11.11 25.70
N ARG A 102 -25.19 -11.73 25.00
CA ARG A 102 -26.35 -12.38 25.62
C ARG A 102 -25.92 -13.72 26.19
N ALA A 103 -26.49 -14.09 27.33
CA ALA A 103 -26.35 -15.44 27.87
C ALA A 103 -27.05 -16.43 26.92
N CYS A 104 -26.27 -17.30 26.29
CA CYS A 104 -26.76 -18.29 25.35
C CYS A 104 -27.00 -19.62 26.06
N ALA A 105 -28.15 -20.23 25.81
CA ALA A 105 -28.39 -21.59 26.26
C ALA A 105 -27.47 -22.53 25.49
N THR A 106 -26.68 -23.34 26.20
CA THR A 106 -26.03 -24.50 25.58
C THR A 106 -27.13 -25.43 25.10
N LEU A 107 -27.29 -25.58 23.79
CA LEU A 107 -28.06 -26.68 23.24
C LEU A 107 -27.30 -27.96 23.61
N VAL A 108 -27.80 -28.65 24.64
CA VAL A 108 -27.36 -30.00 25.05
C VAL A 108 -28.06 -31.02 24.17
#